data_AF-A0A7V7DFJ6-F1
#
_entry.id   AF-A0A7V7DFJ6-F1
#
_cell.length_a   1.000
_cell.length_b   1.000
_cell.length_c   1.000
_cell.angle_alpha   90.00
_cell.angle_beta   90.00
_cell.angle_gamma   90.00
#
_symmetry.space_group_name_H-M   'P 1'
#
loop_
_entity.id
_entity.type
_entity.pdbx_description
1 polymer ?
#
loop_
_entity_poly.entity_id
_entity_poly.type
_entity_poly.pdbx_seq_one_letter_code
_entity_poly.pdbx_strand_id
1 'polypeptide(L)'
;HKTTIFAWVEGDTVYTQSKFSGGRKAKQAAVEVYDGEGNKLLEGKTDDRGEFSFKLPKKAELRVVLLAGEGHRGEWIIPLAEIEGVETTPDRSSQSETPRMAKESSRNDSPSISPAAIEEAVEKALDKKLKPLLSRMAEYRQKETETRITDIIGGIGYILGLVGIGAYFNYRKKKTKT
;
A
#
# COMPACT_ATOMS: atom_id res chain seq x y z
N HIS A 1 -12.70 7.45 -11.86
CA HIS A 1 -12.61 7.12 -10.41
C HIS A 1 -11.18 6.72 -10.06
N LYS A 2 -10.80 6.76 -8.77
CA LYS A 2 -9.46 6.34 -8.33
C LYS A 2 -9.34 4.82 -8.41
N THR A 3 -8.37 4.32 -9.16
CA THR A 3 -7.99 2.91 -9.18
C THR A 3 -6.61 2.77 -8.56
N THR A 4 -6.40 1.72 -7.79
CA THR A 4 -5.12 1.45 -7.15
C THR A 4 -4.59 0.12 -7.65
N ILE A 5 -3.34 0.13 -8.09
CA ILE A 5 -2.56 -1.06 -8.39
C ILE A 5 -1.50 -1.19 -7.30
N PHE A 6 -1.31 -2.39 -6.81
CA PHE A 6 -0.20 -2.78 -5.95
C PHE A 6 0.65 -3.76 -6.74
N ALA A 7 1.97 -3.63 -6.66
CA ALA A 7 2.88 -4.61 -7.21
C ALA A 7 3.96 -4.95 -6.19
N TRP A 8 4.40 -6.20 -6.19
CA TRP A 8 5.49 -6.69 -5.35
C TRP A 8 6.29 -7.73 -6.13
N VAL A 9 7.54 -7.92 -5.72
CA VAL A 9 8.46 -8.87 -6.33
C VAL A 9 8.61 -10.08 -5.41
N GLU A 10 8.51 -11.28 -5.98
CA GLU A 10 8.79 -12.53 -5.29
C GLU A 10 9.62 -13.44 -6.21
N GLY A 11 10.84 -13.73 -5.76
CA GLY A 11 11.87 -14.37 -6.60
C GLY A 11 12.15 -13.59 -7.89
N ASP A 12 11.90 -14.24 -9.02
CA ASP A 12 12.05 -13.69 -10.38
C ASP A 12 10.72 -13.16 -10.97
N THR A 13 9.65 -13.15 -10.19
CA THR A 13 8.29 -12.88 -10.66
C THR A 13 7.70 -11.65 -9.96
N VAL A 14 7.19 -10.71 -10.76
CA VAL A 14 6.41 -9.57 -10.30
C VAL A 14 4.94 -9.96 -10.25
N TYR A 15 4.33 -9.77 -9.10
CA TYR A 15 2.91 -9.93 -8.90
C TYR A 15 2.25 -8.56 -8.79
N THR A 16 1.06 -8.44 -9.38
CA THR A 16 0.28 -7.21 -9.31
C THR A 16 -1.15 -7.52 -8.90
N GLN A 17 -1.75 -6.64 -8.11
CA GLN A 17 -3.15 -6.70 -7.72
C GLN A 17 -3.80 -5.33 -7.85
N SER A 18 -4.94 -5.29 -8.54
CA SER A 18 -5.63 -4.08 -8.93
C SER A 18 -7.04 -4.01 -8.36
N LYS A 19 -7.38 -2.88 -7.74
CA LYS A 19 -8.69 -2.65 -7.11
C LYS A 19 -9.21 -1.23 -7.39
N PHE A 20 -10.51 -1.11 -7.57
CA PHE A 20 -11.20 0.18 -7.62
C PHE A 20 -11.46 0.73 -6.22
N SER A 21 -11.60 2.05 -6.09
CA SER A 21 -11.92 2.71 -4.81
C SER A 21 -13.20 2.18 -4.13
N GLY A 22 -14.14 1.61 -4.89
CA GLY A 22 -15.35 0.97 -4.37
C GLY A 22 -15.16 -0.49 -3.90
N GLY A 23 -13.91 -0.98 -3.79
CA GLY A 23 -13.59 -2.35 -3.36
C GLY A 23 -13.76 -3.42 -4.45
N ARG A 24 -14.40 -3.08 -5.57
CA ARG A 24 -14.51 -3.97 -6.75
C ARG A 24 -13.13 -4.22 -7.35
N LYS A 25 -12.87 -5.45 -7.80
CA LYS A 25 -11.62 -5.82 -8.50
C LYS A 25 -11.60 -5.27 -9.92
N ALA A 26 -10.43 -4.84 -10.37
CA ALA A 26 -10.23 -4.38 -11.75
C ALA A 26 -10.01 -5.59 -12.66
N LYS A 27 -11.10 -6.16 -13.17
CA LYS A 27 -11.07 -7.33 -14.07
C LYS A 27 -10.81 -6.90 -15.51
N GLN A 28 -10.04 -7.68 -16.26
CA GLN A 28 -9.75 -7.42 -17.68
C GLN A 28 -9.20 -6.01 -17.94
N ALA A 29 -8.54 -5.42 -16.95
CA ALA A 29 -7.90 -4.11 -17.07
C ALA A 29 -6.53 -4.28 -17.70
N ALA A 30 -6.16 -3.36 -18.61
CA ALA A 30 -4.85 -3.40 -19.24
C ALA A 30 -3.78 -2.98 -18.22
N VAL A 31 -2.67 -3.71 -18.18
CA VAL A 31 -1.51 -3.43 -17.35
C VAL A 31 -0.32 -3.24 -18.28
N GLU A 32 0.33 -2.10 -18.20
CA GLU A 32 1.54 -1.78 -18.94
C GLU A 32 2.72 -1.65 -17.97
N VAL A 33 3.85 -2.24 -18.32
CA VAL A 33 5.07 -2.21 -17.52
C VAL A 33 6.14 -1.47 -18.32
N TYR A 34 6.71 -0.45 -17.70
CA TYR A 34 7.78 0.38 -18.25
C TYR A 34 9.06 0.23 -17.43
N ASP A 35 10.20 0.50 -18.05
CA ASP A 35 11.45 0.74 -17.32
C ASP A 35 11.54 2.19 -16.80
N GLY A 36 12.58 2.48 -16.01
CA GLY A 36 12.89 3.83 -15.53
C GLY A 36 13.24 4.85 -16.63
N GLU A 37 13.47 4.41 -17.88
CA GLU A 37 13.67 5.28 -19.05
C GLU A 37 12.34 5.56 -19.78
N GLY A 38 11.25 4.91 -19.38
CA GLY A 38 9.92 5.05 -19.97
C GLY A 38 9.67 4.13 -21.18
N ASN A 39 10.55 3.18 -21.46
CA ASN A 39 10.33 2.19 -22.52
C ASN A 39 9.34 1.12 -22.05
N LYS A 40 8.35 0.80 -22.88
CA LYS A 40 7.40 -0.28 -22.58
C LYS A 40 8.08 -1.64 -22.70
N LEU A 41 8.17 -2.36 -21.59
CA LEU A 41 8.76 -3.70 -21.52
C LEU A 41 7.70 -4.79 -21.73
N LEU A 42 6.50 -4.59 -21.18
CA LEU A 42 5.46 -5.61 -21.17
C LEU A 42 4.07 -4.97 -21.17
N GLU A 43 3.11 -5.68 -21.74
CA GLU A 43 1.70 -5.36 -21.67
C GLU A 43 0.91 -6.63 -21.37
N GLY A 44 -0.09 -6.52 -20.51
CA GLY A 44 -0.92 -7.64 -20.07
C GLY A 44 -2.32 -7.20 -19.68
N LYS A 45 -3.12 -8.16 -19.22
CA LYS A 45 -4.46 -7.91 -18.69
C LYS A 45 -4.64 -8.61 -17.36
N THR A 46 -5.35 -7.97 -16.44
CA THR A 46 -5.71 -8.59 -15.16
C THR A 46 -6.78 -9.67 -15.31
N ASP A 47 -6.70 -10.68 -14.45
CA ASP A 47 -7.66 -11.78 -14.36
C ASP A 47 -8.98 -11.37 -13.67
N ASP A 48 -9.87 -12.34 -13.43
CA ASP A 48 -11.15 -12.12 -12.74
C ASP A 48 -11.02 -11.71 -11.26
N ARG A 49 -9.83 -11.87 -10.67
CA ARG A 49 -9.49 -11.43 -9.32
C ARG A 49 -8.78 -10.07 -9.31
N GLY A 50 -8.52 -9.51 -10.49
CA GLY A 50 -7.78 -8.26 -10.67
C GLY A 50 -6.28 -8.43 -10.50
N GLU A 51 -5.77 -9.63 -10.70
CA GLU A 51 -4.37 -10.01 -10.52
C GLU A 51 -3.69 -10.21 -11.89
N PHE A 52 -2.40 -9.88 -11.96
CA PHE A 52 -1.57 -10.13 -13.12
C PHE A 52 -0.13 -10.36 -12.66
N SER A 53 0.54 -11.37 -13.21
CA SER A 53 1.92 -11.73 -12.84
C SER A 53 2.78 -11.91 -14.07
N PHE A 54 4.03 -11.45 -14.01
CA PHE A 54 4.99 -11.56 -15.10
C PHE A 54 6.41 -11.71 -14.56
N LYS A 55 7.30 -12.34 -15.33
CA LYS A 55 8.71 -12.45 -14.95
C LYS A 55 9.44 -11.13 -15.13
N LEU A 56 10.36 -10.82 -14.23
CA LEU A 56 11.25 -9.66 -14.30
C LEU A 56 12.03 -9.65 -15.63
N PRO A 57 11.72 -8.74 -16.58
CA PRO A 57 12.41 -8.71 -17.85
C PRO A 57 13.84 -8.13 -17.73
N LYS A 58 14.04 -7.22 -16.76
CA LYS A 58 15.33 -6.59 -16.43
C LYS A 58 15.39 -6.27 -14.93
N LYS A 59 16.60 -6.34 -14.36
CA LYS A 59 16.91 -5.80 -13.02
C LYS A 59 17.08 -4.28 -13.12
N ALA A 60 15.98 -3.56 -13.26
CA ALA A 60 15.93 -2.10 -13.33
C ALA A 60 14.68 -1.61 -12.61
N GLU A 61 14.60 -0.31 -12.30
CA GLU A 61 13.36 0.28 -11.81
C GLU A 61 12.20 -0.02 -12.79
N LEU A 62 11.09 -0.52 -12.25
CA LEU A 62 9.91 -0.87 -13.04
C LEU A 62 8.75 0.02 -12.66
N ARG A 63 8.07 0.55 -13.67
CA ARG A 63 6.87 1.36 -13.51
C ARG A 63 5.68 0.63 -14.09
N VAL A 64 4.80 0.18 -13.21
CA VAL A 64 3.60 -0.58 -13.56
C VAL A 64 2.40 0.38 -13.60
N VAL A 65 1.77 0.48 -14.75
CA VAL A 65 0.62 1.35 -15.01
C VAL A 65 -0.60 0.49 -15.32
N LEU A 66 -1.68 0.71 -14.59
CA LEU A 66 -2.97 0.08 -14.81
C LEU A 66 -3.90 1.04 -15.55
N LEU A 67 -4.48 0.57 -16.66
CA LEU A 67 -5.47 1.23 -17.47
C LEU A 67 -6.78 0.42 -17.44
N ALA A 68 -7.71 0.83 -16.58
CA ALA A 68 -8.96 0.10 -16.33
C ALA A 68 -10.18 0.70 -17.09
N GLY A 69 -9.95 1.38 -18.22
CA GLY A 69 -10.98 2.07 -19.02
C GLY A 69 -11.24 3.52 -18.57
N GLU A 70 -12.15 4.23 -19.25
CA GLU A 70 -12.80 5.53 -18.91
C GLU A 70 -12.05 6.51 -17.95
N GLY A 71 -10.74 6.68 -18.10
CA GLY A 71 -9.91 7.55 -17.24
C GLY A 71 -9.52 6.95 -15.88
N HIS A 72 -9.75 5.67 -15.65
CA HIS A 72 -9.31 4.92 -14.48
C HIS A 72 -7.86 4.46 -14.65
N ARG A 73 -6.92 5.29 -14.16
CA ARG A 73 -5.49 5.00 -14.17
C ARG A 73 -4.94 4.78 -12.76
N GLY A 74 -4.17 3.71 -12.58
CA GLY A 74 -3.35 3.45 -11.39
C GLY A 74 -1.87 3.35 -11.80
N GLU A 75 -0.96 3.72 -10.90
CA GLU A 75 0.48 3.67 -11.16
C GLU A 75 1.21 3.18 -9.90
N TRP A 76 2.21 2.33 -10.11
CA TRP A 76 3.07 1.79 -9.07
C TRP A 76 4.51 1.74 -9.58
N ILE A 77 5.45 2.17 -8.74
CA ILE A 77 6.89 2.15 -9.05
C ILE A 77 7.52 1.12 -8.12
N ILE A 78 8.16 0.11 -8.71
CA ILE A 78 8.97 -0.88 -8.02
C ILE A 78 10.42 -0.41 -8.12
N PRO A 79 11.02 0.07 -7.02
CA PRO A 79 12.40 0.52 -7.02
C PRO A 79 13.36 -0.67 -7.22
N LEU A 80 14.53 -0.42 -7.82
CA LEU A 80 15.55 -1.45 -8.01
C LEU A 80 15.96 -2.15 -6.71
N ALA A 81 15.98 -1.41 -5.59
CA ALA A 81 16.30 -1.96 -4.27
C ALA A 81 15.33 -3.05 -3.80
N GLU A 82 14.06 -3.02 -4.22
CA GLU A 82 13.09 -4.08 -3.90
C GLU A 82 13.37 -5.33 -4.75
N ILE A 83 13.77 -5.14 -6.00
CA ILE A 83 14.14 -6.23 -6.92
C ILE A 83 15.45 -6.92 -6.46
N GLU A 84 16.43 -6.15 -6.01
CA GLU A 84 17.70 -6.66 -5.47
C GLU A 84 17.54 -7.18 -4.02
N GLY A 85 16.61 -6.61 -3.26
CA GLY A 85 16.31 -7.02 -1.88
C GLY A 85 15.73 -8.43 -1.76
N VAL A 86 15.09 -8.95 -2.82
CA VAL A 86 14.62 -10.35 -2.84
C VAL A 86 15.78 -11.35 -2.99
N GLU A 87 16.92 -10.95 -3.57
CA GLU A 87 18.15 -11.78 -3.56
C GLU A 87 18.84 -11.79 -2.19
N THR A 88 18.38 -11.01 -1.22
CA THR A 88 18.91 -10.97 0.15
C THR A 88 17.85 -11.36 1.18
N THR A 89 17.25 -12.53 0.99
CA THR A 89 16.92 -13.33 2.17
C THR A 89 18.23 -13.83 2.78
N PRO A 90 18.53 -13.51 4.06
CA PRO A 90 19.70 -14.05 4.72
C PRO A 90 19.46 -15.55 4.94
N ASP A 91 20.11 -16.37 4.12
CA ASP A 91 20.39 -17.75 4.45
C ASP A 91 21.24 -17.76 5.73
N ARG A 92 20.57 -17.87 6.87
CA ARG A 92 21.18 -18.15 8.15
C ARG A 92 21.01 -19.63 8.41
N SER A 93 22.15 -20.33 8.35
CA SER A 93 22.46 -21.71 8.78
C SER A 93 22.50 -22.70 7.60
N SER A 94 23.66 -23.18 7.15
CA SER A 94 24.60 -23.93 7.98
C SER A 94 25.97 -24.08 7.31
N GLN A 95 26.97 -23.37 7.83
CA GLN A 95 28.30 -23.94 7.93
C GLN A 95 28.32 -24.85 9.16
N SER A 96 28.40 -26.15 8.93
CA SER A 96 28.85 -27.12 9.93
C SER A 96 29.55 -28.26 9.20
N GLU A 97 30.83 -28.03 8.91
CA GLU A 97 31.80 -29.11 8.86
C GLU A 97 32.01 -29.62 10.30
N THR A 98 31.90 -30.93 10.48
CA THR A 98 32.41 -31.66 11.65
C THR A 98 33.63 -32.48 11.17
N PRO A 99 34.51 -33.03 12.04
CA PRO A 99 34.93 -32.66 13.39
C PRO A 99 36.48 -32.54 13.50
N ARG A 100 37.02 -31.70 14.40
CA ARG A 100 38.37 -31.96 14.92
C ARG A 100 38.50 -31.62 16.40
N MET A 101 38.85 -32.67 17.12
CA MET A 101 39.04 -32.78 18.56
C MET A 101 40.34 -32.06 18.99
N ALA A 102 40.24 -31.16 19.97
CA ALA A 102 41.31 -30.82 20.93
C ALA A 102 40.75 -30.01 22.13
N LYS A 103 40.72 -30.69 23.29
CA LYS A 103 40.93 -30.21 24.69
C LYS A 103 41.67 -28.86 24.81
N GLU A 104 41.51 -27.97 25.81
CA GLU A 104 40.98 -28.04 27.19
C GLU A 104 40.92 -26.59 27.76
N SER A 105 40.04 -26.36 28.74
CA SER A 105 40.14 -25.41 29.87
C SER A 105 39.62 -23.95 29.77
N SER A 106 38.40 -23.79 30.29
CA SER A 106 37.98 -22.92 31.41
C SER A 106 37.98 -21.38 31.28
N ARG A 107 36.77 -20.81 31.20
CA ARG A 107 36.19 -19.86 32.18
C ARG A 107 34.70 -19.63 31.90
N ASN A 108 33.87 -19.88 32.92
CA ASN A 108 32.46 -19.50 33.01
C ASN A 108 32.31 -17.97 32.89
N ASP A 109 31.54 -17.51 31.90
CA ASP A 109 30.30 -16.77 32.14
C ASP A 109 29.54 -16.68 30.81
N SER A 110 28.44 -17.41 30.69
CA SER A 110 27.56 -17.31 29.54
C SER A 110 26.14 -17.36 30.10
N PRO A 111 25.34 -16.30 30.00
CA PRO A 111 23.92 -16.45 30.24
C PRO A 111 23.44 -17.41 29.15
N SER A 112 23.01 -18.61 29.54
CA SER A 112 22.32 -19.52 28.64
C SER A 112 21.04 -18.81 28.22
N ILE A 113 21.08 -18.11 27.09
CA ILE A 113 19.92 -17.42 26.53
C ILE A 113 18.96 -18.54 26.12
N SER A 114 17.95 -18.77 26.94
CA SER A 114 16.88 -19.72 26.64
C SER A 114 16.20 -19.28 25.34
N PRO A 115 15.86 -20.18 24.41
CA PRO A 115 15.11 -19.84 23.20
C PRO A 115 13.81 -19.08 23.52
N ALA A 116 13.18 -19.35 24.67
CA ALA A 116 12.01 -18.62 25.15
C ALA A 116 12.29 -17.14 25.45
N ALA A 117 13.49 -16.80 25.97
CA ALA A 117 13.89 -15.42 26.23
C ALA A 117 14.17 -14.65 24.93
N ILE A 118 14.59 -15.37 23.88
CA ILE A 118 14.76 -14.80 22.53
C ILE A 118 13.40 -14.52 21.92
N GLU A 119 12.45 -15.46 22.02
CA GLU A 119 11.09 -15.31 21.51
C GLU A 119 10.37 -14.12 22.18
N GLU A 120 10.46 -14.00 23.50
CA GLU A 120 9.89 -12.86 24.24
C GLU A 120 10.54 -11.53 23.83
N ALA A 121 11.87 -11.50 23.66
CA ALA A 121 12.58 -10.30 23.23
C ALA A 121 12.20 -9.88 21.81
N VAL A 122 12.00 -10.84 20.90
CA VAL A 122 11.57 -10.62 19.52
C VAL A 122 10.13 -10.13 19.49
N GLU A 123 9.21 -10.78 20.22
CA GLU A 123 7.81 -10.36 20.32
C GLU A 123 7.71 -8.93 20.85
N LYS A 124 8.41 -8.62 21.94
CA LYS A 124 8.44 -7.28 22.54
C LYS A 124 9.03 -6.22 21.62
N ALA A 125 10.04 -6.58 20.82
CA ALA A 125 10.62 -5.69 19.82
C ALA A 125 9.68 -5.44 18.64
N LEU A 126 9.00 -6.48 18.15
CA LEU A 126 7.96 -6.39 17.12
C LEU A 126 6.81 -5.51 17.59
N ASP A 127 6.27 -5.77 18.78
CA ASP A 127 5.15 -5.04 19.36
C ASP A 127 5.44 -3.53 19.45
N LYS A 128 6.65 -3.16 19.86
CA LYS A 128 7.11 -1.77 19.95
C LYS A 128 7.15 -1.08 18.58
N LYS A 129 7.38 -1.83 17.50
CA LYS A 129 7.47 -1.31 16.13
C LYS A 129 6.12 -1.34 15.40
N LEU A 130 5.27 -2.31 15.69
CA LEU A 130 3.97 -2.48 15.03
C LEU A 130 2.90 -1.54 15.60
N LYS A 131 2.92 -1.29 16.91
CA LYS A 131 1.99 -0.34 17.58
C LYS A 131 1.88 1.02 16.89
N PRO A 132 2.99 1.74 16.63
CA PRO A 132 2.89 3.04 15.96
C PRO A 132 2.35 2.97 14.53
N LEU A 133 2.53 1.85 13.81
CA LEU A 133 1.97 1.67 12.47
C LEU A 133 0.45 1.43 12.53
N LEU A 134 0.01 0.59 13.45
CA LEU A 134 -1.41 0.32 13.70
C LEU A 134 -2.15 1.60 14.12
N SER A 135 -1.54 2.41 15.00
CA SER A 135 -2.11 3.70 15.41
C SER A 135 -2.29 4.66 14.23
N ARG A 136 -1.31 4.74 13.31
CA ARG A 136 -1.43 5.58 12.11
C ARG A 136 -2.54 5.09 11.18
N MET A 137 -2.69 3.78 11.00
CA MET A 137 -3.79 3.22 10.18
C MET A 137 -5.18 3.49 10.79
N ALA A 138 -5.31 3.43 12.11
CA ALA A 138 -6.54 3.76 12.82
C ALA A 138 -6.91 5.25 12.65
N GLU A 139 -5.92 6.14 12.69
CA GLU A 139 -6.10 7.59 12.53
C GLU A 139 -6.66 7.95 11.14
N TYR A 140 -6.16 7.33 10.07
CA TYR A 140 -6.67 7.58 8.72
C TYR A 140 -8.14 7.15 8.55
N ARG A 141 -8.55 6.05 9.18
CA ARG A 141 -9.94 5.56 9.12
C ARG A 141 -10.93 6.48 9.82
N GLN A 142 -10.51 7.13 10.92
CA GLN A 142 -11.38 8.05 11.66
C GLN A 142 -11.57 9.37 10.91
N LYS A 143 -10.51 9.94 10.32
CA LYS A 143 -10.61 11.20 9.55
C LYS A 143 -11.58 11.09 8.37
N GLU A 144 -11.62 9.96 7.66
CA GLU A 144 -12.55 9.79 6.53
C GLU A 144 -14.04 9.86 6.92
N THR A 145 -14.39 9.47 8.14
CA THR A 145 -15.80 9.43 8.57
C THR A 145 -16.27 10.80 9.06
N GLU A 146 -15.42 11.53 9.78
CA GLU A 146 -15.78 12.83 10.35
C GLU A 146 -15.88 13.92 9.28
N THR A 147 -14.90 14.00 8.37
CA THR A 147 -14.88 15.03 7.32
C THR A 147 -16.06 14.86 6.34
N ARG A 148 -16.46 13.61 6.07
CA ARG A 148 -17.54 13.33 5.11
C ARG A 148 -18.91 13.82 5.57
N ILE A 149 -19.21 13.80 6.88
CA ILE A 149 -20.51 14.25 7.39
C ILE A 149 -20.56 15.78 7.47
N THR A 150 -19.49 16.42 7.93
CA THR A 150 -19.41 17.88 8.03
C THR A 150 -19.52 18.56 6.67
N ASP A 151 -18.90 18.00 5.63
CA ASP A 151 -18.93 18.58 4.28
C ASP A 151 -20.32 18.52 3.65
N ILE A 152 -21.08 17.45 3.91
CA ILE A 152 -22.46 17.29 3.43
C ILE A 152 -23.38 18.31 4.12
N ILE A 153 -23.30 18.42 5.45
CA ILE A 153 -24.13 19.35 6.22
C ILE A 153 -23.79 20.81 5.86
N GLY A 154 -22.50 21.13 5.73
CA GLY A 154 -22.04 22.46 5.31
C GLY A 154 -22.51 22.83 3.90
N GLY A 155 -22.41 21.91 2.95
CA GLY A 155 -22.89 22.11 1.58
C GLY A 155 -24.40 22.34 1.51
N ILE A 156 -25.20 21.53 2.23
CA ILE A 156 -26.65 21.70 2.30
C ILE A 156 -27.01 23.05 2.95
N GLY A 157 -26.34 23.42 4.04
CA GLY A 157 -26.55 24.70 4.72
C GLY A 157 -26.24 25.90 3.82
N TYR A 158 -25.17 25.84 3.02
CA TYR A 158 -24.81 26.90 2.08
C TYR A 158 -25.87 27.10 1.00
N ILE A 159 -26.37 26.02 0.41
CA ILE A 159 -27.42 26.08 -0.62
C ILE A 159 -28.72 26.66 -0.03
N LEU A 160 -29.17 26.14 1.10
CA LEU A 160 -30.39 26.64 1.77
C LEU A 160 -30.24 28.09 2.22
N GLY A 161 -29.06 28.49 2.68
CA GLY A 161 -28.74 29.86 3.07
C GLY A 161 -28.87 30.83 1.90
N LEU A 162 -28.25 30.52 0.74
CA LEU A 162 -28.36 31.36 -0.45
C LEU A 162 -29.79 31.46 -0.98
N VAL A 163 -30.51 30.35 -1.04
CA VAL A 163 -31.92 30.32 -1.47
C VAL A 163 -32.79 31.14 -0.52
N GLY A 164 -32.59 31.00 0.80
CA GLY A 164 -33.31 31.76 1.82
C GLY A 164 -33.07 33.27 1.70
N ILE A 165 -31.82 33.68 1.50
CA ILE A 165 -31.46 35.09 1.27
C ILE A 165 -32.14 35.61 0.00
N GLY A 166 -32.09 34.86 -1.10
CA GLY A 166 -32.75 35.23 -2.36
C GLY A 166 -34.26 35.38 -2.22
N ALA A 167 -34.92 34.45 -1.53
CA ALA A 167 -36.35 34.49 -1.24
C ALA A 167 -36.74 35.69 -0.37
N TYR A 168 -35.93 36.01 0.66
CA TYR A 168 -36.15 37.16 1.53
C TYR A 168 -36.12 38.49 0.76
N PHE A 169 -35.12 38.69 -0.09
CA PHE A 169 -35.06 39.90 -0.93
C PHE A 169 -36.22 39.98 -1.94
N ASN A 170 -36.63 38.85 -2.51
CA ASN A 170 -37.76 38.79 -3.43
C ASN A 170 -39.09 39.13 -2.73
N TYR A 171 -39.30 38.61 -1.51
CA TYR A 171 -40.47 38.94 -0.69
C TYR A 171 -40.49 40.43 -0.32
N ARG A 172 -39.33 41.00 0.05
CA ARG A 172 -39.22 42.42 0.40
C ARG A 172 -39.50 43.33 -0.80
N LYS A 173 -39.08 42.96 -2.01
CA LYS A 173 -39.38 43.70 -3.25
C LYS A 173 -40.86 43.69 -3.63
N LYS A 174 -41.61 42.63 -3.29
CA LYS A 174 -43.06 42.56 -3.55
C LYS A 174 -43.86 43.46 -2.62
N LYS A 175 -43.43 43.61 -1.35
CA LYS A 175 -44.08 44.52 -0.38
C LYS A 175 -43.95 46.00 -0.72
N THR A 176 -42.95 46.41 -1.50
CA THR A 176 -42.77 47.81 -1.92
C THR A 176 -43.48 48.18 -3.22
N LYS A 177 -44.08 47.20 -3.91
CA LYS A 177 -44.81 47.40 -5.18
C LYS A 177 -46.35 47.40 -5.00
N THR A 178 -46.84 47.30 -3.77
CA THR A 178 -48.25 47.48 -3.40
C THR A 178 -48.35 48.75 -2.57
#